data_AF-Q639X7-F1
#
_entry.id   AF-Q639X7-F1
#
_cell.length_a   1.000
_cell.length_b   1.000
_cell.length_c   1.000
_cell.angle_alpha   90.00
_cell.angle_beta   90.00
_cell.angle_gamma   90.00
#
_symmetry.space_group_name_H-M   'P 1'
#
loop_
_entity.id
_entity.type
_entity.pdbx_description
1 polymer ?
#
loop_
_entity_poly.entity_id
_entity_poly.type
_entity_poly.pdbx_seq_one_letter_code
_entity_poly.pdbx_strand_id
1 'polypeptide(L)'
;MELYSFLEGEILFDKSGDLKKLKGIAISEFENYRVSSDKVKGISHWLQSSFIKIQSALKANDELKASYIVQTSTWTLLEGIWAINNKPVPPAGSVLKYIKTLSIVPVNFEDYINRLFLGDTKDRIKVAIELIEWVLHK
;
A
#
# COMPACT_ATOMS: atom_id res chain seq x y z
N MET A 1 11.33 -9.95 9.67
CA MET A 1 12.68 -9.69 9.14
C MET A 1 12.74 -8.24 8.69
N GLU A 2 13.81 -7.53 9.01
CA GLU A 2 14.10 -6.15 8.57
C GLU A 2 14.46 -6.10 7.06
N LEU A 3 13.58 -6.64 6.22
CA LEU A 3 13.82 -6.85 4.78
C LEU A 3 14.33 -5.58 4.11
N TYR A 4 13.59 -4.48 4.28
CA TYR A 4 13.90 -3.19 3.66
C TYR A 4 15.21 -2.59 4.16
N SER A 5 15.58 -2.82 5.43
CA SER A 5 16.86 -2.38 5.99
C SER A 5 18.04 -3.06 5.28
N PHE A 6 17.91 -4.33 4.87
CA PHE A 6 18.93 -5.02 4.08
C PHE A 6 18.90 -4.65 2.58
N LEU A 7 17.72 -4.33 2.03
CA LEU A 7 17.60 -3.85 0.65
C LEU A 7 18.29 -2.48 0.48
N GLU A 8 18.05 -1.57 1.42
CA GLU A 8 18.60 -0.20 1.40
C GLU A 8 20.02 -0.09 1.91
N GLY A 9 20.37 -0.89 2.92
CA GLY A 9 21.62 -0.74 3.65
C GLY A 9 22.85 -0.81 2.74
N GLU A 10 23.76 0.13 2.93
CA GLU A 10 25.09 0.10 2.33
C GLU A 10 26.06 -0.65 3.26
N ILE A 11 26.78 -1.61 2.69
CA ILE A 11 27.76 -2.40 3.44
C ILE A 11 29.07 -1.64 3.46
N LEU A 12 29.42 -1.07 4.61
CA LEU A 12 30.69 -0.35 4.79
C LEU A 12 31.86 -1.29 5.10
N PHE A 13 31.59 -2.41 5.77
CA PHE A 13 32.58 -3.42 6.14
C PHE A 13 31.92 -4.80 6.28
N ASP A 14 32.47 -5.81 5.60
CA ASP A 14 31.97 -7.18 5.65
C ASP A 14 33.10 -8.18 5.33
N LYS A 15 33.94 -8.46 6.33
CA LYS A 15 35.12 -9.33 6.15
C LYS A 15 34.75 -10.80 5.90
N SER A 16 33.65 -11.28 6.47
CA SER A 16 33.18 -12.67 6.33
C SER A 16 32.21 -12.88 5.18
N GLY A 17 31.64 -11.82 4.60
CA GLY A 17 30.65 -11.90 3.53
C GLY A 17 29.21 -12.15 4.03
N ASP A 18 28.98 -12.08 5.33
CA ASP A 18 27.69 -12.39 5.95
C ASP A 18 26.64 -11.34 5.61
N LEU A 19 27.01 -10.05 5.60
CA LEU A 19 26.08 -8.97 5.24
C LEU A 19 25.71 -9.04 3.76
N LYS A 20 26.68 -9.37 2.89
CA LYS A 20 26.43 -9.61 1.47
C LYS A 20 25.47 -10.80 1.27
N LYS A 21 25.64 -11.88 2.04
CA LYS A 21 24.73 -13.03 2.03
C LYS A 21 23.32 -12.65 2.49
N LEU A 22 23.19 -11.93 3.61
CA LEU A 22 21.90 -11.45 4.12
C LEU A 22 21.19 -10.53 3.11
N LYS A 23 21.93 -9.61 2.48
CA LYS A 23 21.40 -8.76 1.41
C LYS A 23 20.90 -9.60 0.21
N GLY A 24 21.64 -10.63 -0.16
CA GLY A 24 21.20 -11.59 -1.20
C GLY A 24 19.91 -12.32 -0.84
N ILE A 25 19.77 -12.77 0.41
CA ILE A 25 18.53 -13.40 0.91
C ILE A 25 17.37 -12.39 0.86
N ALA A 26 17.58 -11.16 1.31
CA ALA A 26 16.56 -10.11 1.27
C ALA A 26 16.09 -9.80 -0.17
N ILE A 27 17.01 -9.69 -1.13
CA ILE A 27 16.66 -9.51 -2.55
C ILE A 27 15.81 -10.69 -3.03
N SER A 28 16.26 -11.92 -2.77
CA SER A 28 15.55 -13.12 -3.17
C SER A 28 14.15 -13.21 -2.55
N GLU A 29 13.99 -12.90 -1.27
CA GLU A 29 12.69 -12.87 -0.61
C GLU A 29 11.77 -11.78 -1.20
N PHE A 30 12.31 -10.60 -1.50
CA PHE A 30 11.53 -9.52 -2.11
C PHE A 30 11.04 -9.86 -3.53
N GLU A 31 11.88 -10.52 -4.33
CA GLU A 31 11.55 -10.93 -5.70
C GLU A 31 10.52 -12.07 -5.71
N ASN A 32 10.71 -13.05 -4.83
CA ASN A 32 9.88 -14.25 -4.76
C ASN A 32 8.70 -14.13 -3.79
N TYR A 33 8.51 -12.98 -3.14
CA TYR A 33 7.40 -12.76 -2.23
C TYR A 33 6.07 -13.09 -2.91
N ARG A 34 5.21 -13.78 -2.18
CA ARG A 34 3.82 -14.06 -2.57
C ARG A 34 2.94 -13.73 -1.39
N VAL A 35 1.94 -12.90 -1.64
CA VAL A 35 0.97 -12.58 -0.60
C VAL A 35 0.13 -13.82 -0.31
N SER A 36 -0.05 -14.16 0.97
CA SER A 36 -0.92 -15.27 1.36
C SER A 36 -2.38 -14.94 1.02
N SER A 37 -3.15 -15.95 0.61
CA SER A 37 -4.58 -15.80 0.32
C SER A 37 -5.39 -15.24 1.50
N ASP A 38 -5.04 -15.60 2.75
CA ASP A 38 -5.72 -15.08 3.93
C ASP A 38 -5.48 -13.57 4.13
N LYS A 39 -4.25 -13.11 3.88
CA LYS A 39 -3.94 -11.67 3.88
C LYS A 39 -4.75 -10.93 2.80
N VAL A 40 -4.86 -11.50 1.59
CA VAL A 40 -5.70 -10.91 0.52
C VAL A 40 -7.15 -10.82 0.97
N LYS A 41 -7.73 -11.90 1.51
CA LYS A 41 -9.11 -11.91 2.01
C LYS A 41 -9.34 -10.86 3.11
N GLY A 42 -8.40 -10.73 4.05
CA GLY A 42 -8.46 -9.75 5.13
C GLY A 42 -8.47 -8.31 4.60
N ILE A 43 -7.59 -7.99 3.66
CA ILE A 43 -7.54 -6.68 2.98
C ILE A 43 -8.86 -6.43 2.24
N SER A 44 -9.31 -7.37 1.41
CA SER A 44 -10.54 -7.21 0.62
C SER A 44 -11.75 -6.98 1.52
N HIS A 45 -11.90 -7.75 2.60
CA HIS A 45 -12.99 -7.58 3.55
C HIS A 45 -12.98 -6.18 4.20
N TRP A 46 -11.80 -5.71 4.63
CA TRP A 46 -11.67 -4.38 5.24
C TRP A 46 -12.00 -3.26 4.25
N LEU A 47 -11.49 -3.35 3.02
CA LEU A 47 -11.73 -2.35 1.98
C LEU A 47 -13.19 -2.35 1.53
N GLN A 48 -13.83 -3.51 1.38
CA GLN A 48 -15.27 -3.62 1.12
C GLN A 48 -16.10 -2.95 2.21
N SER A 49 -15.80 -3.23 3.49
CA SER A 49 -16.49 -2.59 4.62
C SER A 49 -16.29 -1.08 4.61
N SER A 50 -15.07 -0.61 4.34
CA SER A 50 -14.72 0.80 4.26
C SER A 50 -15.48 1.50 3.12
N PHE A 51 -15.51 0.89 1.94
CA PHE A 51 -16.24 1.38 0.78
C PHE A 51 -17.72 1.59 1.08
N ILE A 52 -18.39 0.59 1.66
CA ILE A 52 -19.81 0.68 2.05
C ILE A 52 -20.03 1.82 3.05
N LYS A 53 -19.14 1.98 4.04
CA LYS A 53 -19.26 3.04 5.06
C LYS A 53 -19.04 4.43 4.47
N ILE A 54 -18.08 4.60 3.55
CA ILE A 54 -17.85 5.87 2.85
C ILE A 54 -19.09 6.24 2.03
N GLN A 55 -19.59 5.30 1.22
CA GLN A 55 -20.79 5.51 0.41
C GLN A 55 -22.02 5.86 1.27
N SER A 56 -22.18 5.21 2.42
CA SER A 56 -23.26 5.51 3.36
C SER A 56 -23.12 6.92 3.96
N ALA A 57 -21.92 7.34 4.34
CA ALA A 57 -21.67 8.68 4.87
C ALA A 57 -21.94 9.76 3.80
N LEU A 58 -21.50 9.55 2.56
CA LEU A 58 -21.78 10.45 1.44
C LEU A 58 -23.28 10.59 1.16
N LYS A 59 -24.05 9.48 1.18
CA LYS A 59 -25.52 9.51 1.03
C LYS A 59 -26.21 10.32 2.13
N ALA A 60 -25.61 10.40 3.32
CA ALA A 60 -26.10 11.20 4.44
C ALA A 60 -25.56 12.65 4.44
N ASN A 61 -24.83 13.07 3.40
CA ASN A 61 -24.10 14.35 3.34
C ASN A 61 -23.10 14.57 4.50
N ASP A 62 -22.58 13.48 5.07
CA ASP A 62 -21.61 13.50 6.17
C ASP A 62 -20.18 13.35 5.63
N GLU A 63 -19.67 14.43 5.03
CA GLU A 63 -18.34 14.46 4.42
C GLU A 63 -17.22 14.24 5.46
N LEU A 64 -17.41 14.73 6.69
CA LEU A 64 -16.44 14.55 7.76
C LEU A 64 -16.27 13.08 8.13
N LYS A 65 -17.38 12.34 8.26
CA LYS A 65 -17.34 10.90 8.51
C LYS A 65 -16.75 10.13 7.35
N ALA A 66 -17.09 10.48 6.11
CA ALA A 66 -16.48 9.88 4.92
C ALA A 66 -14.96 10.07 4.93
N SER A 67 -14.49 11.30 5.19
CA SER A 67 -13.07 11.64 5.30
C SER A 67 -12.37 10.85 6.41
N TYR A 68 -12.99 10.75 7.59
CA TYR A 68 -12.47 9.96 8.70
C TYR A 68 -12.27 8.48 8.30
N ILE A 69 -13.27 7.87 7.67
CA ILE A 69 -13.16 6.47 7.23
C ILE A 69 -12.02 6.31 6.23
N VAL A 70 -11.93 7.20 5.23
CA VAL A 70 -10.82 7.21 4.25
C VAL A 70 -9.46 7.26 4.95
N GLN A 71 -9.28 8.16 5.91
CA GLN A 71 -8.04 8.30 6.65
C GLN A 71 -7.69 7.01 7.41
N THR A 72 -8.67 6.41 8.10
CA THR A 72 -8.46 5.17 8.87
C THR A 72 -8.25 3.94 7.99
N SER A 73 -8.64 3.99 6.72
CA SER A 73 -8.51 2.87 5.77
C SER A 73 -7.36 3.06 4.77
N THR A 74 -6.67 4.19 4.78
CA THR A 74 -5.58 4.50 3.84
C THR A 74 -4.44 3.49 3.93
N TRP A 75 -4.06 3.06 5.14
CA TRP A 75 -3.01 2.06 5.29
C TRP A 75 -3.39 0.73 4.61
N THR A 76 -4.57 0.20 4.91
CA THR A 76 -5.04 -1.05 4.30
C THR A 76 -5.22 -0.91 2.78
N LEU A 77 -5.56 0.28 2.28
CA LEU A 77 -5.60 0.56 0.85
C LEU A 77 -4.20 0.42 0.22
N LEU A 78 -3.17 1.00 0.85
CA LEU A 78 -1.79 0.80 0.41
C LEU A 78 -1.40 -0.68 0.46
N GLU A 79 -1.71 -1.39 1.54
CA GLU A 79 -1.45 -2.84 1.64
C GLU A 79 -2.09 -3.62 0.48
N GLY A 80 -3.29 -3.23 0.04
CA GLY A 80 -3.95 -3.80 -1.12
C GLY A 80 -3.22 -3.58 -2.44
N ILE A 81 -2.75 -2.35 -2.68
CA ILE A 81 -1.94 -2.03 -3.87
C ILE A 81 -0.65 -2.87 -3.90
N TRP A 82 0.02 -3.01 -2.75
CA TRP A 82 1.21 -3.84 -2.60
C TRP A 82 0.92 -5.34 -2.78
N ALA A 83 -0.22 -5.81 -2.26
CA ALA A 83 -0.64 -7.20 -2.38
C ALA A 83 -0.86 -7.62 -3.84
N ILE A 84 -1.47 -6.78 -4.67
CA ILE A 84 -1.65 -7.01 -6.12
C ILE A 84 -0.32 -7.25 -6.83
N ASN A 85 0.73 -6.54 -6.39
CA ASN A 85 2.07 -6.67 -6.96
C ASN A 85 2.85 -7.87 -6.40
N ASN A 86 2.28 -8.65 -5.48
CA ASN A 86 2.99 -9.66 -4.72
C ASN A 86 4.31 -9.12 -4.14
N LYS A 87 4.23 -7.95 -3.51
CA LYS A 87 5.39 -7.34 -2.83
C LYS A 87 5.14 -7.18 -1.33
N PRO A 88 6.17 -7.38 -0.49
CA PRO A 88 6.06 -7.13 0.94
C PRO A 88 5.91 -5.63 1.18
N VAL A 89 5.02 -5.21 2.07
CA VAL A 89 4.77 -3.78 2.32
C VAL A 89 5.95 -3.17 3.09
N PRO A 90 6.54 -2.05 2.64
CA PRO A 90 7.58 -1.33 3.37
C PRO A 90 7.07 -0.74 4.70
N PRO A 91 7.99 -0.34 5.60
CA PRO A 91 7.64 0.50 6.75
C PRO A 91 6.88 1.76 6.34
N ALA A 92 5.97 2.24 7.19
CA ALA A 92 5.09 3.37 6.87
C ALA A 92 5.86 4.65 6.44
N GLY A 93 7.04 4.90 7.04
CA GLY A 93 7.88 6.05 6.68
C GLY A 93 8.51 5.97 5.29
N SER A 94 8.60 4.79 4.67
CA SER A 94 9.20 4.59 3.35
C SER A 94 8.23 4.05 2.30
N VAL A 95 6.97 3.76 2.67
CA VAL A 95 5.99 3.13 1.76
C VAL A 95 5.81 3.90 0.45
N LEU A 96 5.73 5.24 0.50
CA LEU A 96 5.52 6.08 -0.69
C LEU A 96 6.80 6.23 -1.53
N LYS A 97 7.99 6.16 -0.92
CA LYS A 97 9.26 6.10 -1.66
C LYS A 97 9.28 4.87 -2.56
N TYR A 98 8.87 3.74 -2.00
CA TYR A 98 8.88 2.45 -2.67
C TYR A 98 7.69 2.19 -3.58
N ILE A 99 6.58 2.90 -3.40
CA ILE A 99 5.38 2.65 -4.21
C ILE A 99 5.64 2.89 -5.71
N LYS A 100 6.64 3.70 -6.04
CA LYS A 100 7.10 3.98 -7.41
C LYS A 100 7.76 2.77 -8.10
N THR A 101 8.13 1.72 -7.34
CA THR A 101 8.73 0.50 -7.90
C THR A 101 7.69 -0.56 -8.29
N LEU A 102 6.41 -0.30 -8.02
CA LEU A 102 5.33 -1.24 -8.36
C LEU A 102 5.01 -1.16 -9.86
N SER A 103 4.78 -2.32 -10.49
CA SER A 103 4.53 -2.42 -11.93
C SER A 103 3.04 -2.55 -12.27
N ILE A 104 2.24 -3.12 -11.36
CA ILE A 104 0.80 -3.28 -11.51
C ILE A 104 0.13 -2.17 -10.70
N VAL A 105 -0.19 -1.07 -11.38
CA VAL A 105 -0.81 0.12 -10.79
C VAL A 105 -1.88 0.70 -11.73
N PRO A 106 -2.82 1.54 -11.24
CA PRO A 106 -3.72 2.30 -12.10
C PRO A 106 -2.97 3.18 -13.10
N VAL A 107 -3.62 3.53 -14.21
CA VAL A 107 -3.13 4.61 -15.10
C VAL A 107 -3.10 5.92 -14.31
N ASN A 108 -2.06 6.74 -14.50
CA ASN A 108 -1.83 7.98 -13.75
C ASN A 108 -1.69 7.79 -12.24
N PHE A 109 -1.07 6.69 -11.80
CA PHE A 109 -0.94 6.35 -10.39
C PHE A 109 -0.33 7.44 -9.50
N GLU A 110 0.65 8.19 -9.99
CA GLU A 110 1.26 9.28 -9.21
C GLU A 110 0.24 10.39 -8.88
N ASP A 111 -0.67 10.70 -9.80
CA ASP A 111 -1.76 11.66 -9.55
C ASP A 111 -2.71 11.14 -8.47
N TYR A 112 -3.10 9.87 -8.54
CA TYR A 112 -3.91 9.22 -7.50
C TYR A 112 -3.25 9.32 -6.13
N ILE A 113 -1.96 8.99 -6.01
CA ILE A 113 -1.25 9.07 -4.72
C ILE A 113 -1.18 10.54 -4.25
N ASN A 114 -0.85 11.47 -5.12
CA ASN A 114 -0.80 12.89 -4.76
C ASN A 114 -2.16 13.40 -4.26
N ARG A 115 -3.24 13.10 -4.97
CA ARG A 115 -4.59 13.54 -4.57
C ARG A 115 -5.08 12.85 -3.29
N LEU A 116 -4.73 11.59 -3.07
CA LEU A 116 -5.06 10.87 -1.82
C LEU A 116 -4.42 11.50 -0.58
N PHE A 117 -3.17 11.96 -0.68
CA PHE A 117 -2.42 12.49 0.47
C PHE A 117 -2.42 14.02 0.57
N LEU A 118 -2.48 14.73 -0.56
CA LEU A 118 -2.31 16.18 -0.65
C LEU A 118 -3.56 16.91 -1.13
N GLY A 119 -4.53 16.20 -1.71
CA GLY A 119 -5.79 16.80 -2.19
C GLY A 119 -6.64 17.38 -1.06
N ASP A 120 -7.73 18.06 -1.43
CA ASP A 120 -8.75 18.47 -0.46
C ASP A 120 -9.61 17.28 -0.02
N THR A 121 -10.52 17.49 0.95
CA THR A 121 -11.36 16.43 1.49
C THR A 121 -12.15 15.67 0.42
N LYS A 122 -12.71 16.38 -0.57
CA LYS A 122 -13.54 15.78 -1.61
C LYS A 122 -12.70 14.97 -2.57
N ASP A 123 -11.55 15.50 -2.96
CA ASP A 123 -10.59 14.80 -3.81
C ASP A 123 -10.07 13.53 -3.14
N ARG A 124 -9.70 13.59 -1.86
CA ARG A 124 -9.24 12.41 -1.11
C ARG A 124 -10.31 11.33 -1.05
N ILE A 125 -11.56 11.70 -0.77
CA ILE A 125 -12.67 10.75 -0.71
C ILE A 125 -12.88 10.10 -2.08
N LYS A 126 -12.98 10.92 -3.13
CA LYS A 126 -13.18 10.43 -4.51
C LYS A 126 -12.09 9.46 -4.92
N VAL A 127 -10.83 9.85 -4.75
CA VAL A 127 -9.68 9.02 -5.11
C VAL A 127 -9.59 7.75 -4.28
N ALA A 128 -9.89 7.83 -2.98
CA ALA A 128 -9.90 6.64 -2.14
C ALA A 128 -10.96 5.63 -2.61
N ILE A 129 -12.15 6.08 -3.00
CA ILE A 129 -13.20 5.22 -3.58
C ILE A 129 -12.70 4.54 -4.85
N GLU A 130 -12.17 5.32 -5.80
CA GLU A 130 -11.67 4.82 -7.10
C GLU A 130 -10.53 3.80 -6.90
N LEU A 131 -9.60 4.06 -5.98
CA LEU A 131 -8.51 3.14 -5.66
C LEU A 131 -9.00 1.88 -4.92
N ILE A 132 -9.96 2.00 -4.00
CA ILE A 132 -10.56 0.84 -3.33
C ILE A 132 -11.22 -0.07 -4.36
N GLU A 133 -12.02 0.50 -5.27
CA GLU A 133 -12.64 -0.27 -6.35
C GLU A 133 -11.59 -0.94 -7.23
N TRP A 134 -10.54 -0.21 -7.62
CA TRP A 134 -9.45 -0.80 -8.40
C TRP A 134 -8.79 -1.98 -7.69
N VAL A 135 -8.52 -1.87 -6.38
CA VAL A 135 -7.93 -2.97 -5.60
C VAL A 135 -8.86 -4.17 -5.53
N LEU A 136 -10.16 -3.96 -5.35
CA LEU A 136 -11.12 -5.05 -5.20
C LEU A 136 -11.41 -5.82 -6.49
N HIS A 137 -11.08 -5.25 -7.66
CA HIS A 137 -11.34 -5.85 -8.98
C HIS A 137 -10.05 -6.31 -9.70
N LYS A 138 -8.91 -6.33 -9.00
CA LYS A 138 -7.62 -6.84 -9.50
C LYS A 138 -7.24 -8.15 -8.84
#